data_AF-A0A2V6EA24-F1
#
_entry.id   AF-A0A2V6EA24-F1
#
_cell.length_a   1.000
_cell.length_b   1.000
_cell.length_c   1.000
_cell.angle_alpha   90.00
_cell.angle_beta   90.00
_cell.angle_gamma   90.00
#
_symmetry.space_group_name_H-M   'P 1'
#
loop_
_entity.id
_entity.type
_entity.pdbx_description
1 polymer ?
#
loop_
_entity_poly.entity_id
_entity_poly.type
_entity_poly.pdbx_seq_one_letter_code
_entity_poly.pdbx_strand_id
1 'polypeptide(L)' 'MSIEKAEIRTLIPHAGLMCLLDSVLKWDDESIVCRSETHRDPTNPLRRDGQLSALHALEYSAQAAAV' A
#
# COMPACT_ATOMS: atom_id res chain seq x y z
N MET A 1 9.63 14.95 -1.24
CA MET A 1 9.20 14.83 0.17
C MET A 1 8.64 13.42 0.31
N SER A 2 9.00 12.68 1.36
CA SER A 2 8.41 11.35 1.60
C SER A 2 7.15 11.48 2.44
N ILE A 3 6.13 10.68 2.13
CA ILE A 3 4.89 10.57 2.90
C ILE A 3 4.94 9.22 3.61
N GLU A 4 4.88 9.21 4.94
CA GLU A 4 4.96 7.98 5.73
C GLU A 4 3.57 7.41 6.03
N LYS A 5 3.50 6.13 6.43
CA LYS A 5 2.24 5.39 6.66
C LYS A 5 1.19 6.12 7.50
N ALA A 6 1.60 6.88 8.50
CA ALA A 6 0.69 7.64 9.34
C ALA A 6 -0.06 8.72 8.55
N GLU A 7 0.63 9.42 7.65
CA GLU A 7 0.05 10.44 6.78
C GLU A 7 -0.76 9.81 5.65
N ILE A 8 -0.28 8.70 5.06
CA ILE A 8 -1.04 7.93 4.04
C ILE A 8 -2.44 7.58 4.57
N ARG A 9 -2.55 7.13 5.83
CA ARG A 9 -3.84 6.80 6.46
C ARG A 9 -4.79 7.97 6.64
N THR A 10 -4.32 9.21 6.47
CA THR A 10 -5.16 10.41 6.45
C THR A 10 -5.64 10.78 5.05
N LEU A 11 -4.98 10.26 4.01
CA LEU A 11 -5.26 10.56 2.60
C LEU A 11 -6.24 9.54 1.98
N ILE A 12 -6.18 8.29 2.43
CA ILE A 12 -7.05 7.20 1.93
C ILE A 12 -7.87 6.58 3.08
N PRO A 13 -9.07 6.01 2.79
CA PRO A 13 -9.94 5.44 3.84
C PRO A 13 -9.42 4.12 4.43
N HIS A 14 -8.36 3.55 3.87
CA HIS A 14 -7.79 2.28 4.32
C HIS A 14 -7.14 2.43 5.70
N ALA A 15 -7.46 1.50 6.61
CA ALA A 15 -7.00 1.52 7.99
C ALA A 15 -6.40 0.17 8.42
N GLY A 16 -5.72 0.16 9.56
CA GLY A 16 -5.11 -1.05 10.12
C GLY A 16 -4.15 -1.72 9.13
N LEU A 17 -4.29 -3.04 8.98
CA LEU A 17 -3.49 -3.87 8.07
C LEU A 17 -3.91 -3.74 6.60
N MET A 18 -5.08 -3.14 6.31
CA MET A 18 -5.54 -2.90 4.93
C MET A 18 -4.94 -1.63 4.30
N CYS A 19 -4.23 -0.80 5.07
CA CYS A 19 -3.34 0.21 4.50
C CYS A 19 -2.02 -0.46 4.09
N LEU A 20 -1.93 -0.82 2.81
CA LEU A 20 -0.90 -1.71 2.28
C LEU A 20 0.40 -0.97 1.93
N LEU A 21 0.35 0.36 1.80
CA LEU A 21 1.55 1.17 1.56
C LEU A 21 2.24 1.52 2.87
N ASP A 22 3.57 1.45 2.89
CA ASP A 22 4.37 1.87 4.04
C ASP A 22 4.87 3.30 3.88
N SER A 23 5.24 3.70 2.66
CA SER A 23 5.72 5.06 2.37
C SER A 23 5.56 5.41 0.89
N VAL A 24 5.26 6.68 0.59
CA VAL A 24 5.48 7.31 -0.73
C VAL A 24 6.89 7.90 -0.74
N LEU A 25 7.73 7.44 -1.66
CA LEU A 25 9.12 7.87 -1.80
C LEU A 25 9.24 9.11 -2.68
N LYS A 26 8.47 9.14 -3.77
CA LYS A 26 8.40 10.25 -4.73
C LYS A 26 7.00 10.29 -5.33
N TRP A 27 6.51 11.49 -5.63
CA TRP A 27 5.35 11.70 -6.46
C TRP A 27 5.50 13.00 -7.26
N ASP A 28 4.82 13.07 -8.39
CA ASP A 28 4.59 14.24 -9.24
C ASP A 28 3.25 14.04 -9.98
N ASP A 29 2.87 14.98 -10.85
CA ASP A 29 1.59 14.95 -11.56
C ASP A 29 1.44 13.73 -12.51
N GLU A 30 2.53 13.03 -12.83
CA GLU A 30 2.55 11.90 -13.76
C GLU A 30 2.75 10.55 -13.07
N SER A 31 3.40 10.52 -11.91
CA SER A 31 3.86 9.27 -11.29
C SER A 31 3.91 9.31 -9.78
N ILE A 32 3.74 8.13 -9.18
CA ILE A 32 3.96 7.89 -7.75
C ILE A 32 4.85 6.65 -7.57
N VAL A 33 5.81 6.74 -6.67
CA VAL A 33 6.69 5.65 -6.27
C VAL A 33 6.46 5.33 -4.81
N CYS A 34 5.89 4.16 -4.54
CA CYS A 34 5.61 3.68 -3.19
C CYS A 34 6.52 2.51 -2.82
N ARG A 35 6.68 2.29 -1.51
CA ARG A 35 7.32 1.09 -0.95
C ARG A 35 6.36 0.39 0.00
N SER A 36 6.42 -0.94 -0.01
CA SER A 36 5.70 -1.76 0.95
C SER A 36 6.40 -3.10 1.22
N GLU A 37 6.53 -3.44 2.50
CA GLU A 37 6.92 -4.76 2.99
C GLU A 37 5.69 -5.60 3.42
N THR A 38 4.47 -5.04 3.39
CA THR A 38 3.26 -5.72 3.88
C THR A 38 2.93 -6.98 3.10
N HIS A 39 3.42 -7.11 1.87
CA HIS A 39 3.25 -8.33 1.07
C HIS A 39 3.95 -9.54 1.68
N ARG A 40 4.99 -9.33 2.50
CA ARG A 40 5.74 -10.38 3.23
C ARG A 40 5.11 -10.75 4.57
N ASP A 41 4.24 -9.89 5.09
CA ASP A 41 3.60 -10.09 6.38
C ASP A 41 2.68 -11.32 6.33
N PRO A 42 2.89 -12.35 7.18
CA PRO A 42 2.01 -13.51 7.24
C PRO A 42 0.58 -13.16 7.67
N THR A 43 0.37 -12.01 8.31
CA THR A 43 -0.94 -11.47 8.73
C THR A 43 -1.58 -10.54 7.70
N ASN A 44 -1.00 -10.43 6.50
CA ASN A 44 -1.57 -9.62 5.43
C ASN A 44 -3.03 -10.05 5.14
N PRO A 45 -4.01 -9.12 5.21
CA PRO A 45 -5.43 -9.44 5.13
C PRO A 45 -5.88 -9.98 3.78
N LEU A 46 -5.08 -9.80 2.73
CA LEU A 46 -5.36 -10.33 1.39
C LEU A 46 -4.86 -11.76 1.19
N ARG A 47 -4.13 -12.33 2.16
CA ARG A 47 -3.69 -13.73 2.08
C ARG A 47 -4.87 -14.68 2.14
N ARG A 48 -4.81 -15.72 1.32
CA ARG A 48 -5.73 -16.87 1.35
C ARG A 48 -4.89 -18.12 1.39
N ASP A 49 -5.19 -19.02 2.34
CA ASP A 49 -4.42 -20.24 2.57
C ASP A 49 -2.91 -19.99 2.75
N GLY A 50 -2.57 -18.90 3.45
CA GLY A 50 -1.19 -18.48 3.70
C GLY A 50 -0.45 -17.89 2.49
N GLN A 51 -1.08 -17.82 1.31
CA GLN A 51 -0.48 -17.30 0.08
C GLN A 51 -1.05 -15.93 -0.30
N LEU A 52 -0.22 -15.10 -0.93
CA LEU A 52 -0.63 -13.82 -1.50
C LEU A 52 -0.52 -13.92 -3.02
N SER A 53 -1.66 -13.83 -3.71
CA SER A 53 -1.69 -13.80 -5.17
C SER A 53 -1.05 -12.52 -5.73
N ALA A 54 -0.33 -12.64 -6.84
CA ALA A 54 0.19 -11.50 -7.58
C ALA A 54 -0.91 -10.55 -8.08
N LEU A 55 -2.15 -11.04 -8.23
CA LEU A 55 -3.30 -10.20 -8.58
C LEU A 55 -3.55 -9.08 -7.57
N HIS A 56 -3.18 -9.30 -6.30
CA HIS A 56 -3.32 -8.27 -5.28
C HIS A 56 -2.38 -7.09 -5.49
N ALA A 57 -1.37 -7.17 -6.37
CA ALA A 57 -0.60 -6.00 -6.78
C ALA A 57 -1.50 -4.88 -7.33
N LEU A 58 -2.65 -5.21 -7.91
CA LEU A 58 -3.65 -4.23 -8.34
C LEU A 58 -4.19 -3.39 -7.18
N GLU A 59 -4.39 -3.98 -6.00
CA GLU A 59 -4.85 -3.26 -4.82
C GLU A 59 -3.76 -2.31 -4.27
N TYR A 60 -2.49 -2.74 -4.27
CA TYR A 60 -1.37 -1.86 -3.90
C TYR A 60 -1.28 -0.67 -4.85
N SER A 61 -1.40 -0.91 -6.16
CA SER A 61 -1.43 0.15 -7.17
C SER A 61 -2.65 1.05 -7.05
N ALA A 62 -3.83 0.49 -6.73
CA ALA A 62 -5.05 1.26 -6.53
C ALA A 62 -4.96 2.18 -5.31
N GLN A 63 -4.40 1.69 -4.19
CA GLN A 63 -4.12 2.54 -3.03
C GLN A 63 -3.10 3.63 -3.38
N ALA A 64 -2.05 3.31 -4.14
CA ALA A 64 -1.06 4.31 -4.56
C ALA A 64 -1.66 5.38 -5.46
N ALA A 65 -2.57 5.03 -6.37
CA ALA A 65 -3.27 5.98 -7.22
C ALA A 65 -4.31 6.84 -6.47
N ALA A 66 -4.74 6.41 -5.28
CA ALA A 66 -5.70 7.12 -4.44
C ALA A 66 -5.05 8.06 -3.41
N VAL A 67 -3.79 7.81 -3.07
CA VAL A 67 -2.95 8.71 -2.25
C VAL A 67 -2.63 9.97 -3.02
#